data_AF-A0A0S8GYH1-F1
#
_entry.id   AF-A0A0S8GYH1-F1
#
_cell.length_a   1.000
_cell.length_b   1.000
_cell.length_c   1.000
_cell.angle_alpha   90.00
_cell.angle_beta   90.00
_cell.angle_gamma   90.00
#
_symmetry.space_group_name_H-M   'P 1'
#
loop_
_entity.id
_entity.type
_entity.pdbx_description
1 polymer ?
#
loop_
_entity_poly.entity_id
_entity_poly.type
_entity_poly.pdbx_seq_one_letter_code
_entity_poly.pdbx_strand_id
1 'polypeptide(L)' 'QLFAHQDGTGELTEKHLAVVRYIRQYWLENDMAPMVRKICQQTGLRLKEIYEMFPLGPAKGACKIAGLPKPDGCV' A
#
# COMPACT_ATOMS: atom_id res chain seq x y z
N GLN A 1 0.25 14.11 12.78
CA GLN A 1 0.42 12.67 12.53
C GLN A 1 -0.69 12.23 11.58
N LEU A 2 -0.37 11.51 10.49
CA LEU A 2 -1.35 11.02 9.53
C LEU A 2 -2.04 9.77 10.10
N PHE A 3 -3.24 9.91 10.65
CA PHE A 3 -3.97 8.79 11.26
C PHE A 3 -4.81 8.05 10.22
N ALA A 4 -4.39 6.85 9.83
CA ALA A 4 -5.18 5.92 9.02
C ALA A 4 -6.16 5.16 9.91
N HIS A 5 -7.07 5.88 10.56
CA HIS A 5 -7.96 5.33 11.60
C HIS A 5 -9.17 4.55 11.04
N GLN A 6 -9.50 4.74 9.76
CA GLN A 6 -10.73 4.17 9.18
C GLN A 6 -10.60 2.72 8.70
N ASP A 7 -9.38 2.21 8.51
CA ASP A 7 -9.13 0.90 7.88
C ASP A 7 -8.46 -0.13 8.82
N GLY A 8 -8.32 0.20 10.11
CA GLY A 8 -7.64 -0.64 11.11
C GLY A 8 -6.10 -0.60 11.04
N THR A 9 -5.53 0.23 10.16
CA THR A 9 -4.07 0.36 9.93
C THR A 9 -3.33 1.08 11.07
N GLY A 10 -4.04 1.72 12.02
CA GLY A 10 -3.40 2.34 13.18
C GLY A 10 -2.44 3.48 12.82
N GLU A 11 -1.30 3.56 13.51
CA GLU A 11 -0.25 4.55 13.21
C GLU A 11 0.63 4.11 12.02
N LEU A 12 0.78 5.01 11.04
CA LEU A 12 1.68 4.82 9.91
C LEU A 12 3.13 4.90 10.37
N THR A 13 3.77 3.73 10.48
CA THR A 13 5.22 3.62 10.71
C THR A 13 6.03 3.89 9.44
N GLU A 14 7.36 4.02 9.57
CA GLU A 14 8.27 4.16 8.41
C GLU A 14 8.13 3.04 7.36
N LYS A 15 7.81 1.82 7.81
CA LYS A 15 7.55 0.69 6.90
C LYS A 15 6.27 0.89 6.08
N HIS A 16 5.21 1.42 6.70
CA HIS A 16 3.99 1.78 5.97
C HIS A 16 4.28 2.85 4.93
N LEU A 17 5.01 3.89 5.33
CA LEU A 17 5.36 4.99 4.43
C LEU A 17 6.25 4.52 3.28
N ALA A 18 7.18 3.59 3.50
CA ALA A 18 7.99 3.00 2.43
C ALA A 18 7.11 2.30 1.37
N VAL A 19 6.15 1.49 1.80
CA VAL A 19 5.19 0.81 0.89
C VAL A 19 4.34 1.83 0.13
N VAL A 20 3.76 2.80 0.84
CA VAL A 20 2.88 3.84 0.27
C VAL A 20 3.63 4.70 -0.74
N ARG A 21 4.84 5.16 -0.41
CA ARG A 21 5.71 5.94 -1.31
C ARG A 21 6.05 5.15 -2.56
N TYR A 22 6.39 3.87 -2.43
CA TYR A 22 6.69 3.02 -3.58
C TYR A 22 5.48 2.84 -4.50
N ILE A 23 4.31 2.54 -3.94
CA ILE A 23 3.07 2.41 -4.73
C ILE A 23 2.77 3.68 -5.51
N ARG A 24 2.87 4.84 -4.84
CA ARG A 24 2.63 6.14 -5.47
C ARG A 24 3.62 6.43 -6.57
N GLN A 25 4.92 6.20 -6.32
CA GLN A 25 5.97 6.43 -7.32
C GLN A 25 5.78 5.53 -8.54
N TYR A 26 5.51 4.24 -8.32
CA TYR A 26 5.27 3.29 -9.39
C TYR A 26 4.05 3.68 -10.23
N TRP A 27 2.98 4.15 -9.60
CA TRP A 27 1.79 4.63 -10.31
C TRP A 27 2.09 5.88 -11.15
N LEU A 28 2.83 6.85 -10.63
CA LEU A 28 3.23 8.04 -11.39
C LEU A 28 4.08 7.71 -12.63
N GLU A 29 4.84 6.62 -12.59
CA GLU A 29 5.70 6.19 -13.69
C GLU A 29 5.00 5.27 -14.71
N ASN A 30 4.04 4.45 -14.25
CA ASN A 30 3.47 3.36 -15.05
C ASN A 30 1.95 3.49 -15.29
N ASP A 31 1.30 4.49 -14.68
CA ASP A 31 -0.15 4.71 -14.66
C ASP A 31 -0.97 3.50 -14.16
N MET A 32 -0.32 2.61 -13.41
CA MET A 32 -0.92 1.38 -12.88
C MET A 32 -0.32 1.04 -11.51
N ALA A 33 -1.08 0.34 -10.66
CA ALA A 33 -0.57 -0.11 -9.37
C ALA A 33 0.49 -1.23 -9.53
N PRO A 34 1.54 -1.28 -8.68
CA PRO A 34 2.51 -2.36 -8.72
C PRO A 34 1.90 -3.69 -8.26
N MET A 35 2.40 -4.79 -8.83
CA MET A 35 2.14 -6.12 -8.29
C MET A 35 2.72 -6.24 -6.87
N VAL A 36 2.04 -7.01 -6.01
CA VAL A 36 2.48 -7.23 -4.62
C VAL A 36 3.91 -7.77 -4.53
N ARG A 37 4.31 -8.62 -5.49
CA ARG A 37 5.70 -9.13 -5.57
C ARG A 37 6.73 -8.00 -5.72
N LYS A 38 6.44 -6.97 -6.53
CA LYS A 38 7.33 -5.81 -6.70
C LYS A 38 7.41 -4.98 -5.42
N ILE A 39 6.28 -4.82 -4.71
CA ILE A 39 6.26 -4.16 -3.40
C ILE A 39 7.19 -4.89 -2.43
N CYS A 40 7.03 -6.21 -2.26
CA CYS A 40 7.89 -7.01 -1.39
C CYS A 40 9.38 -6.89 -1.76
N GLN A 41 9.70 -6.92 -3.06
CA GLN A 41 11.09 -6.80 -3.54
C GLN A 41 11.69 -5.43 -3.24
N GLN A 42 10.94 -4.35 -3.46
CA GLN A 42 11.46 -3.00 -3.25
C GLN A 42 11.55 -2.63 -1.76
N THR A 43 10.57 -3.05 -0.96
CA THR A 43 10.53 -2.68 0.47
C THR A 43 11.27 -3.68 1.36
N GLY A 44 11.67 -4.83 0.82
CA GLY A 44 12.28 -5.93 1.58
C GLY A 44 11.32 -6.58 2.58
N LEU A 45 10.02 -6.34 2.44
CA LEU A 45 8.99 -6.85 3.36
C LEU A 45 8.38 -8.12 2.81
N ARG A 46 8.03 -9.06 3.68
CA ARG A 46 7.28 -10.26 3.28
C ARG A 46 5.80 -9.93 3.12
N LEU A 47 5.13 -10.73 2.29
CA LEU A 47 3.69 -10.61 2.07
C LEU A 47 2.89 -10.60 3.38
N LYS A 48 3.24 -11.48 4.31
CA LYS A 48 2.60 -11.57 5.62
C LYS A 48 2.70 -10.25 6.40
N GLU A 49 3.89 -9.64 6.42
CA GLU A 49 4.12 -8.36 7.11
C GLU A 49 3.29 -7.25 6.48
N ILE A 50 3.11 -7.26 5.16
CA ILE A 50 2.24 -6.29 4.46
C ILE A 50 0.78 -6.45 4.88
N TYR A 51 0.27 -7.67 5.05
CA TYR A 51 -1.10 -7.90 5.55
C TYR A 51 -1.27 -7.56 7.03
N GLU A 52 -0.23 -7.77 7.85
CA GLU A 52 -0.24 -7.37 9.27
C GLU A 52 -0.27 -5.83 9.41
N MET A 53 0.45 -5.12 8.54
CA MET A 53 0.48 -3.65 8.47
C MET A 53 -0.80 -3.06 7.84
N PHE A 54 -1.27 -3.66 6.75
CA PHE A 54 -2.47 -3.22 6.04
C PHE A 54 -3.54 -4.31 6.13
N PRO A 55 -4.47 -4.25 7.10
CA PRO A 55 -5.48 -5.30 7.30
C PRO A 55 -6.38 -5.53 6.09
N LEU A 56 -6.62 -4.48 5.29
CA LEU A 56 -7.34 -4.55 4.02
C LEU A 56 -6.48 -5.06 2.86
N GLY A 57 -5.23 -5.43 3.12
CA GLY A 57 -4.24 -5.85 2.13
C GLY A 57 -3.61 -4.70 1.35
N PRO A 58 -2.59 -5.00 0.52
CA PRO A 58 -1.87 -3.98 -0.26
C PRO A 58 -2.76 -3.29 -1.30
N ALA A 59 -3.64 -4.03 -1.98
CA ALA A 59 -4.44 -3.49 -3.07
C ALA A 59 -5.54 -2.53 -2.61
N LYS A 60 -6.19 -2.81 -1.46
CA LYS A 60 -7.27 -1.97 -0.93
C LYS A 60 -6.80 -1.01 0.15
N GLY A 61 -5.93 -1.46 1.06
CA GLY A 61 -5.38 -0.63 2.13
C GLY A 61 -4.26 0.29 1.64
N ALA A 62 -3.15 -0.31 1.18
CA ALA A 62 -1.97 0.48 0.83
C ALA A 62 -2.17 1.40 -0.38
N CYS A 63 -2.87 0.95 -1.43
CA CYS A 63 -3.19 1.81 -2.58
C CYS A 63 -4.12 2.98 -2.22
N LYS A 64 -5.10 2.77 -1.33
CA LYS A 64 -5.98 3.83 -0.83
C LYS A 64 -5.19 4.88 -0.07
N ILE A 65 -4.29 4.46 0.82
CA ILE A 65 -3.42 5.37 1.58
C ILE A 65 -2.43 6.10 0.65
N ALA A 66 -1.98 5.45 -0.43
CA ALA A 66 -1.14 6.06 -1.46
C ALA A 66 -1.88 7.09 -2.35
N GLY A 67 -3.20 7.22 -2.19
CA GLY A 67 -4.03 8.16 -2.93
C GLY A 67 -4.26 7.73 -4.38
N LEU A 68 -4.17 6.43 -4.67
CA LEU A 68 -4.51 5.90 -5.99
C LEU A 68 -6.04 5.94 -6.17
N PRO A 69 -6.51 6.18 -7.41
CA PRO A 69 -7.93 6.06 -7.71
C PRO A 69 -8.42 4.66 -7.36
N LYS A 70 -9.70 4.56 -6.97
CA LYS A 70 -10.32 3.27 -6.67
C LYS A 70 -10.12 2.35 -7.89
N PRO A 71 -9.59 1.13 -7.72
CA PRO A 71 -9.42 0.23 -8.85
C PRO A 71 -10.78 -0.02 -9.52
N ASP A 72 -10.86 0.25 -10.83
CA ASP A 72 -11.96 -0.17 -11.69
C ASP A 72 -11.86 -1.70 -11.85
N GLY A 73 -12.33 -2.42 -10.85
CA GLY A 73 -12.30 -3.88 -10.85
C GLY A 73 -13.11 -4.39 -9.69
N CYS A 74 -14.26 -4.99 -10.02
CA CYS A 74 -15.14 -5.65 -9.07
C CYS A 74 -14.37 -6.64 -8.18
N VAL A 75 -14.80 -6.71 -6.92
CA VAL A 75 -14.68 -7.92 -6.11
C VAL A 75 -15.29 -9.12 -6.81
#